data_AF-A0A945T522-F1
#
_entry.id   AF-A0A945T522-F1
#
_cell.length_a   1.000
_cell.length_b   1.000
_cell.length_c   1.000
_cell.angle_alpha   90.00
_cell.angle_beta   90.00
_cell.angle_gamma   90.00
#
_symmetry.space_group_name_H-M   'P 1'
#
loop_
_entity.id
_entity.type
_entity.pdbx_description
1 polymer ?
#
loop_
_entity_poly.entity_id
_entity_poly.type
_entity_poly.pdbx_seq_one_letter_code
_entity_poly.pdbx_strand_id
1 'polypeptide(L)'
;MKTGRNDPCPCGSGLKYKKCCMQSARPETPTSTSNAIQEALEGEQFESLEEANQFLAQQSHLQNSRVIDDFVGLSPDQIHRFLHAPYDSPHHISFTEQFSEQPEAPILTLFKLLVEALGEEGAKATTKGNLPIKLCRNLADQYWDDDHAYMRKFSSETDFNELHALRLTAKMAGLIHKYKGRFVMTAKCKKLIKQQGIAGIYLPLLKAYTTKFNWGFRDGYDEFNIIQQSFLFTLYLLQQFGGEWRPEQFYTERMIQAFPMVMQEVHPDDCAYSEPDEIINSVYTTRAIERFALFFGLAEAERVGQGRQSHSEIRKTQLLFELLHFHTCNERPN
;
A
#
# COMPACT_ATOMS: atom_id res chain seq x y z
N MET A 1 -8.75 -25.53 -15.36
CA MET A 1 -7.63 -25.50 -14.38
C MET A 1 -6.60 -24.50 -14.87
N LYS A 2 -6.30 -23.45 -14.10
CA LYS A 2 -5.21 -22.51 -14.42
C LYS A 2 -3.94 -23.03 -13.76
N THR A 3 -2.85 -23.20 -14.53
CA THR A 3 -1.55 -23.60 -14.00
C THR A 3 -0.95 -22.44 -13.21
N GLY A 4 -0.55 -22.68 -11.95
CA GLY A 4 0.11 -21.70 -11.11
C GLY A 4 1.52 -21.38 -11.61
N ARG A 5 1.98 -20.14 -11.39
CA ARG A 5 3.28 -19.63 -11.84
C ARG A 5 4.47 -20.51 -11.38
N ASN A 6 4.37 -21.12 -10.20
CA ASN A 6 5.40 -22.00 -9.64
C ASN A 6 5.16 -23.49 -9.89
N ASP A 7 4.04 -23.88 -10.48
CA ASP A 7 3.72 -25.28 -10.79
C ASP A 7 4.63 -25.81 -11.91
N PRO A 8 4.80 -27.15 -12.01
CA PRO A 8 5.46 -27.76 -13.16
C PRO A 8 4.82 -27.32 -14.48
N CYS A 9 5.65 -26.93 -15.45
CA CYS A 9 5.18 -26.43 -16.73
C CYS A 9 4.42 -27.54 -17.49
N PRO A 10 3.19 -27.27 -17.99
CA PRO A 10 2.35 -28.29 -18.63
C PRO A 10 2.89 -28.74 -19.99
N CYS A 11 3.91 -28.06 -20.54
CA CYS A 11 4.60 -28.48 -21.76
C CYS A 11 5.55 -29.67 -21.55
N GLY A 12 5.65 -30.21 -20.33
CA GLY A 12 6.48 -31.37 -20.02
C GLY A 12 7.99 -31.08 -19.93
N SER A 13 8.39 -29.81 -19.82
CA SER A 13 9.82 -29.42 -19.74
C SER A 13 10.48 -29.76 -18.40
N GLY A 14 9.70 -30.11 -17.37
CA GLY A 14 10.20 -30.31 -15.99
C GLY A 14 10.58 -29.01 -15.26
N LEU A 15 10.52 -27.85 -15.92
CA LEU A 15 10.77 -26.54 -15.33
C LEU A 15 9.48 -25.98 -14.68
N LYS A 16 9.63 -25.05 -13.72
CA LYS A 16 8.48 -24.25 -13.22
C LYS A 16 7.87 -23.46 -14.38
N TYR A 17 6.55 -23.31 -14.43
CA TYR A 17 5.83 -22.61 -15.49
C TYR A 17 6.40 -21.21 -15.78
N LYS A 18 6.77 -20.47 -14.72
CA LYS A 18 7.43 -19.15 -14.79
C LYS A 18 8.79 -19.12 -15.50
N LYS A 19 9.55 -20.22 -15.46
CA LYS A 19 10.89 -20.36 -16.07
C LYS A 19 10.82 -21.06 -17.44
N CYS A 20 9.62 -21.24 -17.99
CA CYS A 20 9.41 -21.97 -19.23
C CYS A 20 8.34 -21.25 -20.07
N CYS A 21 7.18 -21.86 -20.30
CA CYS A 21 6.17 -21.33 -21.20
C CYS A 21 5.65 -19.94 -20.81
N MET A 22 5.75 -19.51 -19.55
CA MET A 22 5.37 -18.15 -19.17
C MET A 22 6.40 -17.10 -19.63
N GLN A 23 7.69 -17.45 -19.68
CA GLN A 23 8.73 -16.58 -20.27
C GLN A 23 8.66 -16.58 -21.79
N SER A 24 8.39 -17.75 -22.39
CA SER A 24 8.21 -17.88 -23.85
C SER A 24 6.90 -17.25 -24.34
N ALA A 25 5.89 -17.16 -23.48
CA ALA A 25 4.63 -16.47 -23.72
C ALA A 25 4.65 -15.03 -23.21
N ARG A 26 5.83 -14.42 -22.97
CA ARG A 26 5.89 -12.96 -22.96
C ARG A 26 5.36 -12.52 -24.32
N PRO A 27 4.21 -11.83 -24.39
CA PRO A 27 4.01 -10.95 -25.51
C PRO A 27 5.25 -10.05 -25.52
N GLU A 28 5.80 -9.78 -26.69
CA GLU A 28 6.56 -8.54 -26.85
C GLU A 28 5.80 -7.46 -26.06
N THR A 29 6.51 -6.78 -25.15
CA THR A 29 6.04 -5.67 -24.31
C THR A 29 4.66 -5.16 -24.72
N PRO A 30 3.65 -5.12 -23.82
CA PRO A 30 2.26 -4.81 -24.17
C PRO A 30 2.30 -3.69 -25.18
N THR A 31 1.88 -3.99 -26.41
CA THR A 31 2.15 -3.22 -27.64
C THR A 31 2.23 -1.78 -27.23
N SER A 32 3.46 -1.23 -27.21
CA SER A 32 3.71 0.09 -26.65
C SER A 32 2.63 1.00 -27.20
N THR A 33 1.99 1.85 -26.40
CA THR A 33 0.87 2.69 -26.87
C THR A 33 1.16 3.36 -28.22
N SER A 34 2.45 3.61 -28.48
CA SER A 34 3.05 3.95 -29.77
C SER A 34 2.65 3.04 -30.95
N ASN A 35 2.83 1.71 -30.87
CA ASN A 35 2.52 0.78 -31.96
C ASN A 35 1.03 0.74 -32.29
N ALA A 36 0.15 0.76 -31.27
CA ALA A 36 -1.29 0.72 -31.50
C ALA A 36 -1.84 2.05 -32.05
N ILE A 37 -1.25 3.19 -31.66
CA ILE A 37 -1.52 4.49 -32.29
C ILE A 37 -0.98 4.50 -33.72
N GLN A 38 0.18 3.90 -33.96
CA GLN A 38 0.80 3.82 -35.29
C GLN A 38 -0.04 2.97 -36.26
N GLU A 39 -0.55 1.82 -35.82
CA GLU A 39 -1.51 1.01 -36.59
C GLU A 39 -2.82 1.78 -36.86
N ALA A 40 -3.33 2.54 -35.89
CA ALA A 40 -4.53 3.35 -36.09
C ALA A 40 -4.31 4.54 -37.03
N LEU A 41 -3.06 4.99 -37.22
CA LEU A 41 -2.70 6.04 -38.18
C LEU A 41 -2.51 5.49 -39.60
N GLU A 42 -2.31 4.18 -39.77
CA GLU A 42 -2.11 3.57 -41.08
C GLU A 42 -3.40 3.62 -41.91
N GLY A 43 -3.40 4.48 -42.93
CA GLY A 43 -4.50 4.60 -43.90
C GLY A 43 -5.43 5.78 -43.66
N GLU A 44 -5.26 6.54 -42.58
CA GLU A 44 -6.01 7.76 -42.30
C GLU A 44 -5.43 8.95 -43.09
N GLN A 45 -6.30 9.79 -43.65
CA GLN A 45 -5.93 11.05 -44.30
C GLN A 45 -6.59 12.20 -43.53
N PHE A 46 -5.78 13.16 -43.08
CA PHE A 46 -6.27 14.32 -42.34
C PHE A 46 -6.26 15.56 -43.23
N GLU A 47 -7.37 16.29 -43.26
CA GLU A 47 -7.52 17.55 -44.00
C GLU A 47 -6.84 18.72 -43.29
N SER A 48 -6.51 18.57 -42.00
CA SER A 48 -5.77 19.57 -41.22
C SER A 48 -4.96 18.98 -40.05
N LEU A 49 -3.99 19.76 -39.55
CA LEU A 49 -3.26 19.44 -38.32
C LEU A 49 -4.20 19.35 -37.10
N GLU A 50 -5.30 20.11 -37.10
CA GLU A 50 -6.27 20.10 -36.00
C GLU A 50 -7.06 18.78 -35.98
N GLU A 51 -7.44 18.27 -37.15
CA GLU A 51 -8.08 16.96 -37.30
C GLU A 51 -7.14 15.82 -36.88
N ALA A 52 -5.87 15.86 -37.30
CA ALA A 52 -4.86 14.89 -36.87
C ALA A 52 -4.68 14.90 -35.34
N ASN A 53 -4.64 16.08 -34.71
CA ASN A 53 -4.54 16.21 -33.26
C ASN A 53 -5.78 15.68 -32.53
N GLN A 54 -6.98 15.95 -33.07
CA GLN A 54 -8.23 15.41 -32.52
C GLN A 54 -8.28 13.88 -32.62
N PHE A 55 -7.87 13.31 -33.76
CA PHE A 55 -7.78 11.87 -33.94
C PHE A 55 -6.80 11.23 -32.95
N LEU A 56 -5.58 11.78 -32.81
CA LEU A 56 -4.59 11.31 -31.85
C LEU A 56 -5.11 11.38 -30.41
N ALA A 57 -5.80 12.46 -30.05
CA ALA A 57 -6.42 12.61 -28.73
C ALA A 57 -7.50 11.55 -28.49
N GLN A 58 -8.33 11.26 -29.49
CA GLN A 58 -9.34 10.20 -29.41
C GLN A 58 -8.71 8.81 -29.28
N GLN A 59 -7.69 8.49 -30.09
CA GLN A 59 -6.98 7.20 -30.00
C GLN A 59 -6.28 7.03 -28.65
N SER A 60 -5.62 8.09 -28.16
CA SER A 60 -5.02 8.08 -26.83
C SER A 60 -6.07 7.86 -25.74
N HIS A 61 -7.23 8.51 -25.84
CA HIS A 61 -8.33 8.30 -24.91
C HIS A 61 -8.87 6.86 -24.94
N LEU A 62 -9.06 6.27 -26.12
CA LEU A 62 -9.50 4.88 -26.27
C LEU A 62 -8.49 3.89 -25.66
N GLN A 63 -7.21 4.07 -25.93
CA GLN A 63 -6.15 3.25 -25.35
C GLN A 63 -6.08 3.39 -23.83
N ASN A 64 -6.25 4.60 -23.31
CA ASN A 64 -6.21 4.87 -21.87
C ASN A 64 -7.46 4.40 -21.12
N SER A 65 -8.58 4.21 -21.82
CA SER A 65 -9.86 3.76 -21.25
C SER A 65 -10.09 2.25 -21.38
N ARG A 66 -9.24 1.53 -22.12
CA ARG A 66 -9.38 0.08 -22.30
C ARG A 66 -9.16 -0.65 -20.98
N VAL A 67 -9.93 -1.71 -20.76
CA VAL A 67 -9.72 -2.61 -19.62
C VAL A 67 -8.51 -3.49 -19.90
N ILE A 68 -7.59 -3.60 -18.93
CA ILE A 68 -6.44 -4.49 -19.01
C ILE A 68 -6.58 -5.57 -17.93
N ASP A 69 -6.52 -6.83 -18.34
CA ASP A 69 -6.65 -7.99 -17.44
C ASP A 69 -5.57 -7.98 -16.34
N ASP A 70 -4.35 -7.56 -16.69
CA ASP A 70 -3.22 -7.41 -15.75
C ASP A 70 -3.48 -6.37 -14.65
N PHE A 71 -4.37 -5.40 -14.91
CA PHE A 71 -4.84 -4.41 -13.93
C PHE A 71 -6.15 -4.83 -13.25
N VAL A 72 -6.55 -6.09 -13.38
CA VAL A 72 -7.74 -6.65 -12.72
C VAL A 72 -8.97 -5.80 -13.04
N GLY A 73 -9.17 -5.50 -14.31
CA GLY A 73 -10.34 -4.75 -14.76
C GLY A 73 -10.19 -3.22 -14.76
N LEU A 74 -9.08 -2.67 -14.25
CA LEU A 74 -8.82 -1.23 -14.32
C LEU A 74 -8.22 -0.83 -15.66
N SER A 75 -8.50 0.40 -16.07
CA SER A 75 -7.90 1.04 -17.24
C SER A 75 -6.57 1.72 -16.91
N PRO A 76 -5.70 1.96 -17.90
CA PRO A 76 -4.49 2.75 -17.71
C PRO A 76 -4.71 4.11 -17.06
N ASP A 77 -5.80 4.83 -17.40
CA ASP A 77 -6.11 6.11 -16.75
C ASP A 77 -6.37 5.93 -15.25
N GLN A 78 -7.16 4.92 -14.87
CA GLN A 78 -7.43 4.63 -13.46
C GLN A 78 -6.15 4.29 -12.70
N ILE A 79 -5.27 3.46 -13.26
CA ILE A 79 -3.97 3.15 -12.65
C ILE A 79 -3.12 4.41 -12.53
N HIS A 80 -3.02 5.22 -13.58
CA HIS A 80 -2.28 6.48 -13.53
C HIS A 80 -2.81 7.40 -12.42
N ARG A 81 -4.14 7.51 -12.27
CA ARG A 81 -4.77 8.24 -11.16
C ARG A 81 -4.43 7.66 -9.80
N PHE A 82 -4.42 6.33 -9.65
CA PHE A 82 -4.06 5.69 -8.38
C PHE A 82 -2.62 6.02 -7.98
N LEU A 83 -1.69 6.04 -8.94
CA LEU A 83 -0.27 6.27 -8.70
C LEU A 83 0.10 7.73 -8.46
N HIS A 84 -0.61 8.68 -9.09
CA HIS A 84 -0.19 10.08 -9.14
C HIS A 84 -1.19 11.07 -8.52
N ALA A 85 -2.45 10.68 -8.38
CA ALA A 85 -3.51 11.52 -7.82
C ALA A 85 -4.44 10.72 -6.88
N PRO A 86 -3.91 9.96 -5.90
CA PRO A 86 -4.66 9.00 -5.11
C PRO A 86 -5.79 9.62 -4.28
N TYR A 87 -5.65 10.89 -3.88
CA TYR A 87 -6.64 11.63 -3.09
C TYR A 87 -7.40 12.70 -3.89
N ASP A 88 -7.06 12.89 -5.17
CA ASP A 88 -7.56 13.97 -6.04
C ASP A 88 -8.29 13.39 -7.27
N SER A 89 -8.97 12.26 -7.08
CA SER A 89 -9.67 11.51 -8.15
C SER A 89 -11.10 11.10 -7.75
N PRO A 90 -11.98 12.05 -7.35
CA PRO A 90 -13.29 11.73 -6.76
C PRO A 90 -14.23 10.96 -7.68
N HIS A 91 -14.05 11.06 -9.01
CA HIS A 91 -14.83 10.31 -10.00
C HIS A 91 -14.43 8.84 -10.12
N HIS A 92 -13.28 8.45 -9.57
CA HIS A 92 -12.77 7.08 -9.60
C HIS A 92 -12.71 6.47 -8.21
N ILE A 93 -12.39 7.27 -7.19
CA ILE A 93 -12.22 6.82 -5.82
C ILE A 93 -12.66 7.90 -4.85
N SER A 94 -13.42 7.52 -3.82
CA SER A 94 -13.71 8.38 -2.69
C SER A 94 -13.29 7.71 -1.38
N PHE A 95 -12.80 8.54 -0.45
CA PHE A 95 -12.49 8.14 0.92
C PHE A 95 -13.58 8.65 1.85
N THR A 96 -14.02 7.82 2.78
CA THR A 96 -14.89 8.23 3.88
C THR A 96 -14.15 9.18 4.80
N GLU A 97 -14.66 10.42 4.89
CA GLU A 97 -14.07 11.44 5.76
C GLU A 97 -14.57 11.36 7.21
N GLN A 98 -15.75 10.76 7.42
CA GLN A 98 -16.40 10.64 8.72
C GLN A 98 -16.98 9.23 8.85
N PHE A 99 -16.45 8.47 9.79
CA PHE A 99 -16.94 7.13 10.09
C PHE A 99 -18.16 7.23 11.02
N SER A 100 -19.15 6.35 10.81
CA SER A 100 -20.30 6.19 11.70
C SER A 100 -19.89 5.59 13.05
N GLU A 101 -18.89 4.72 13.03
CA GLU A 101 -18.33 4.04 14.21
C GLU A 101 -16.82 4.29 14.30
N GLN A 102 -16.20 3.99 15.44
CA GLN A 102 -14.77 4.19 15.58
C GLN A 102 -14.02 3.09 14.79
N PRO A 103 -13.11 3.45 13.86
CA PRO A 103 -12.31 2.47 13.13
C PRO A 103 -11.50 1.58 14.08
N GLU A 104 -11.65 0.27 13.93
CA GLU A 104 -10.78 -0.71 14.58
C GLU A 104 -9.48 -0.83 13.79
N ALA A 105 -8.45 -0.09 14.23
CA ALA A 105 -7.15 -0.07 13.55
C ALA A 105 -6.01 0.00 14.57
N PRO A 106 -4.98 -0.87 14.48
CA PRO A 106 -3.85 -0.86 15.41
C PRO A 106 -3.16 0.51 15.51
N ILE A 107 -2.97 1.20 14.39
CA ILE A 107 -2.40 2.55 14.37
C ILE A 107 -3.24 3.56 15.16
N LEU A 108 -4.57 3.45 15.10
CA LEU A 108 -5.47 4.39 15.78
C LEU A 108 -5.51 4.11 17.28
N THR A 109 -5.51 2.83 17.68
CA THR A 109 -5.35 2.41 19.08
C THR A 109 -4.04 2.94 19.65
N LEU A 110 -2.91 2.74 18.95
CA LEU A 110 -1.62 3.24 19.40
C LEU A 110 -1.56 4.78 19.44
N PHE A 111 -2.20 5.46 18.49
CA PHE A 111 -2.32 6.91 18.50
C PHE A 111 -3.12 7.44 19.69
N LYS A 112 -4.24 6.79 20.03
CA LYS A 112 -5.04 7.10 21.22
C LYS A 112 -4.19 7.02 22.48
N LEU A 113 -3.51 5.89 22.68
CA LEU A 113 -2.62 5.70 23.84
C LEU A 113 -1.52 6.76 23.89
N LEU A 114 -0.92 7.10 22.74
CA LEU A 114 0.11 8.13 22.66
C LEU A 114 -0.44 9.50 23.08
N VAL A 115 -1.58 9.95 22.55
CA VAL A 115 -2.10 11.29 22.88
C VAL A 115 -2.58 11.40 24.33
N GLU A 116 -3.14 10.32 24.88
CA GLU A 116 -3.48 10.23 26.31
C GLU A 116 -2.22 10.34 27.19
N ALA A 117 -1.14 9.62 26.82
CA ALA A 117 0.13 9.70 27.52
C ALA A 117 0.83 11.06 27.38
N LEU A 118 0.62 11.78 26.27
CA LEU A 118 1.12 13.15 26.11
C LEU A 118 0.34 14.13 26.99
N GLY A 119 -0.99 14.00 27.07
CA GLY A 119 -1.84 14.93 27.81
C GLY A 119 -1.64 16.40 27.42
N GLU A 120 -1.90 17.31 28.35
CA GLU A 120 -1.72 18.76 28.14
C GLU A 120 -0.25 19.21 28.21
N GLU A 121 0.55 18.57 29.06
CA GLU A 121 1.96 18.95 29.27
C GLU A 121 2.92 18.39 28.21
N GLY A 122 2.51 17.36 27.47
CA GLY A 122 3.35 16.63 26.53
C GLY A 122 4.46 15.82 27.19
N ALA A 123 5.28 15.15 26.37
CA ALA A 123 6.41 14.35 26.83
C ALA A 123 7.75 15.01 26.45
N LYS A 124 8.68 15.10 27.40
CA LYS A 124 10.04 15.61 27.13
C LYS A 124 10.76 14.68 26.15
N ALA A 125 11.21 15.20 25.02
CA ALA A 125 12.01 14.45 24.08
C ALA A 125 13.39 14.13 24.68
N THR A 126 13.96 12.99 24.32
CA THR A 126 15.35 12.66 24.62
C THR A 126 16.31 13.57 23.83
N THR A 127 17.60 13.52 24.16
CA THR A 127 18.65 14.24 23.43
C THR A 127 18.66 13.90 21.95
N LYS A 128 18.41 12.63 21.60
CA LYS A 128 18.31 12.15 20.20
C LYS A 128 16.98 12.52 19.53
N GLY A 129 16.07 13.18 20.23
CA GLY A 129 14.77 13.58 19.69
C GLY A 129 13.75 12.46 19.62
N ASN A 130 13.89 11.43 20.45
CA ASN A 130 12.93 10.33 20.60
C ASN A 130 12.01 10.56 21.81
N LEU A 131 10.94 9.79 21.91
CA LEU A 131 10.12 9.62 23.10
C LEU A 131 10.95 8.98 24.22
N PRO A 132 10.70 9.33 25.49
CA PRO A 132 11.36 8.68 26.63
C PRO A 132 11.06 7.18 26.68
N ILE A 133 12.08 6.38 26.95
CA ILE A 133 11.95 4.91 27.04
C ILE A 133 10.88 4.45 28.03
N LYS A 134 10.69 5.17 29.14
CA LYS A 134 9.64 4.87 30.13
C LYS A 134 8.23 5.02 29.52
N LEU A 135 8.02 6.06 28.71
CA LEU A 135 6.75 6.26 28.01
C LEU A 135 6.55 5.16 26.97
N CYS A 136 7.57 4.83 26.18
CA CYS A 136 7.48 3.77 25.18
C CYS A 136 7.13 2.41 25.82
N ARG A 137 7.73 2.06 26.96
CA ARG A 137 7.41 0.82 27.70
C ARG A 137 5.97 0.80 28.21
N ASN A 138 5.50 1.89 28.80
CA ASN A 138 4.11 2.00 29.25
C ASN A 138 3.10 1.88 28.09
N LEU A 139 3.44 2.39 26.90
CA LEU A 139 2.61 2.22 25.71
C LEU A 139 2.63 0.78 25.20
N ALA A 140 3.82 0.16 25.17
CA ALA A 140 3.98 -1.25 24.79
C ALA A 140 3.16 -2.18 25.70
N ASP A 141 3.16 -1.95 27.02
CA ASP A 141 2.39 -2.76 27.98
C ASP A 141 0.86 -2.68 27.77
N GLN A 142 0.37 -1.60 27.16
CA GLN A 142 -1.06 -1.40 26.86
C GLN A 142 -1.43 -1.82 25.44
N TYR A 143 -0.46 -1.82 24.51
CA TYR A 143 -0.68 -2.06 23.10
C TYR A 143 -0.45 -3.51 22.70
N TRP A 144 0.59 -4.14 23.26
CA TRP A 144 0.97 -5.51 22.95
C TRP A 144 0.36 -6.49 23.96
N ASP A 145 -0.26 -7.54 23.44
CA ASP A 145 -0.71 -8.69 24.24
C ASP A 145 0.49 -9.51 24.78
N ASP A 146 0.18 -10.58 25.51
CA ASP A 146 1.20 -11.43 26.14
C ASP A 146 2.04 -12.24 25.16
N ASP A 147 1.58 -12.47 23.93
CA ASP A 147 2.33 -13.20 22.91
C ASP A 147 3.53 -12.37 22.40
N HIS A 148 3.52 -11.06 22.63
CA HIS A 148 4.60 -10.13 22.28
C HIS A 148 5.62 -9.91 23.41
N ALA A 149 5.58 -10.71 24.49
CA ALA A 149 6.46 -10.53 25.64
C ALA A 149 7.96 -10.49 25.28
N TYR A 150 8.38 -11.22 24.24
CA TYR A 150 9.76 -11.24 23.77
C TYR A 150 10.21 -9.91 23.15
N MET A 151 9.29 -9.14 22.58
CA MET A 151 9.55 -7.83 21.96
C MET A 151 9.68 -6.70 23.00
N ARG A 152 9.29 -6.93 24.27
CA ARG A 152 9.33 -5.94 25.35
C ARG A 152 10.76 -5.55 25.76
N LYS A 153 11.79 -6.28 25.30
CA LYS A 153 13.20 -5.93 25.52
C LYS A 153 13.69 -4.92 24.47
N PHE A 154 13.48 -3.64 24.76
CA PHE A 154 14.04 -2.56 23.94
C PHE A 154 14.64 -1.40 24.74
N SER A 155 15.50 -0.65 24.06
CA SER A 155 16.37 0.38 24.63
C SER A 155 15.98 1.81 24.21
N SER A 156 15.26 1.95 23.11
CA SER A 156 14.84 3.25 22.59
C SER A 156 13.52 3.18 21.81
N GLU A 157 12.92 4.33 21.49
CA GLU A 157 11.70 4.41 20.66
C GLU A 157 11.86 3.71 19.30
N THR A 158 13.05 3.77 18.67
CA THR A 158 13.27 3.20 17.34
C THR A 158 13.15 1.69 17.30
N ASP A 159 13.31 1.03 18.44
CA ASP A 159 13.17 -0.41 18.59
C ASP A 159 11.67 -0.82 18.63
N PHE A 160 10.78 0.11 18.99
CA PHE A 160 9.33 -0.06 18.90
C PHE A 160 8.84 0.53 17.56
N ASN A 161 9.00 -0.28 16.50
CA ASN A 161 8.84 0.13 15.10
C ASN A 161 7.50 0.80 14.78
N GLU A 162 6.40 0.31 15.32
CA GLU A 162 5.04 0.82 15.13
C GLU A 162 4.89 2.19 15.76
N LEU A 163 5.33 2.35 17.01
CA LEU A 163 5.30 3.63 17.71
C LEU A 163 6.21 4.66 17.02
N HIS A 164 7.39 4.23 16.58
CA HIS A 164 8.32 5.11 15.89
C HIS A 164 7.75 5.64 14.58
N ALA A 165 7.20 4.76 13.75
CA ALA A 165 6.54 5.16 12.50
C ALA A 165 5.33 6.04 12.79
N LEU A 166 4.47 5.65 13.73
CA LEU A 166 3.31 6.45 14.11
C LEU A 166 3.70 7.87 14.52
N ARG A 167 4.72 8.04 15.38
CA ARG A 167 5.16 9.39 15.81
C ARG A 167 5.66 10.21 14.63
N LEU A 168 6.43 9.61 13.72
CA LEU A 168 6.91 10.29 12.51
C LEU A 168 5.76 10.70 11.60
N THR A 169 4.84 9.78 11.32
CA THR A 169 3.63 10.01 10.52
C THR A 169 2.73 11.08 11.14
N ALA A 170 2.49 11.02 12.45
CA ALA A 170 1.69 12.01 13.17
C ALA A 170 2.31 13.42 13.11
N LYS A 171 3.65 13.52 13.11
CA LYS A 171 4.34 14.80 12.86
C LYS A 171 4.14 15.29 11.42
N MET A 172 4.30 14.41 10.43
CA MET A 172 4.09 14.73 9.01
C MET A 172 2.63 15.10 8.68
N ALA A 173 1.67 14.56 9.44
CA ALA A 173 0.25 14.90 9.40
C ALA A 173 -0.09 16.23 10.09
N GLY A 174 0.85 16.81 10.85
CA GLY A 174 0.65 18.00 11.65
C GLY A 174 -0.25 17.78 12.88
N LEU A 175 -0.27 16.55 13.42
CA LEU A 175 -1.06 16.18 14.60
C LEU A 175 -0.26 16.33 15.89
N ILE A 176 1.03 16.02 15.84
CA ILE A 176 1.97 16.18 16.95
C ILE A 176 3.14 17.03 16.46
N HIS A 177 3.74 17.81 17.34
CA HIS A 177 4.97 18.54 17.03
C HIS A 177 5.91 18.56 18.23
N LYS A 178 7.19 18.86 17.97
CA LYS A 178 8.19 19.07 19.02
C LYS A 178 8.30 20.57 19.30
N TYR A 179 7.90 21.02 20.47
CA TYR A 179 7.96 22.42 20.91
C TYR A 179 8.75 22.52 22.22
N LYS A 180 9.74 23.43 22.27
CA LYS A 180 10.64 23.61 23.43
C LYS A 180 11.16 22.29 24.02
N GLY A 181 11.53 21.35 23.15
CA GLY A 181 12.06 20.04 23.56
C GLY A 181 11.02 19.02 24.01
N ARG A 182 9.71 19.29 23.91
CA ARG A 182 8.63 18.36 24.27
C ARG A 182 7.78 17.99 23.06
N PHE A 183 7.28 16.76 22.99
CA PHE A 183 6.24 16.35 22.08
C PHE A 183 4.88 16.74 22.65
N VAL A 184 4.10 17.49 21.88
CA VAL A 184 2.77 17.98 22.27
C VAL A 184 1.79 17.86 21.10
N MET A 185 0.50 17.72 21.42
CA MET A 185 -0.56 17.78 20.41
C MET A 185 -0.65 19.18 19.78
N THR A 186 -0.88 19.24 18.48
CA THR A 186 -1.18 20.52 17.79
C THR A 186 -2.61 20.96 18.05
N ALA A 187 -2.91 22.24 17.82
CA ALA A 187 -4.28 22.75 17.85
C ALA A 187 -5.19 22.01 16.84
N LYS A 188 -4.64 21.64 15.67
CA LYS A 188 -5.32 20.81 14.67
C LYS A 188 -5.76 19.47 15.26
N CYS A 189 -4.85 18.75 15.93
CA CYS A 189 -5.16 17.47 16.57
C CYS A 189 -6.26 17.60 17.63
N LYS A 190 -6.10 18.56 18.56
CA LYS A 190 -7.10 18.81 19.60
C LYS A 190 -8.48 19.15 19.02
N LYS A 191 -8.52 19.95 17.95
CA LYS A 191 -9.77 20.30 17.25
C LYS A 191 -10.42 19.06 16.61
N LEU A 192 -9.65 18.24 15.90
CA LEU A 192 -10.17 17.01 15.28
C LEU A 192 -10.74 16.05 16.33
N ILE A 193 -10.00 15.79 17.41
CA ILE A 193 -10.46 14.92 18.51
C ILE A 193 -11.74 15.47 19.13
N LYS A 194 -11.84 16.80 19.35
CA LYS A 194 -13.05 17.42 19.90
C LYS A 194 -14.27 17.31 18.98
N GLN A 195 -14.07 17.38 17.65
CA GLN A 195 -15.16 17.44 16.68
C GLN A 195 -15.64 16.07 16.20
N GLN A 196 -14.71 15.12 16.03
CA GLN A 196 -14.94 13.85 15.36
C GLN A 196 -14.46 12.65 16.20
N GLY A 197 -14.10 12.89 17.47
CA GLY A 197 -13.45 11.88 18.30
C GLY A 197 -12.10 11.45 17.71
N ILE A 198 -11.59 10.31 18.19
CA ILE A 198 -10.33 9.77 17.69
C ILE A 198 -10.43 9.35 16.22
N ALA A 199 -11.61 8.97 15.73
CA ALA A 199 -11.85 8.55 14.35
C ALA A 199 -11.44 9.62 13.32
N GLY A 200 -11.62 10.91 13.62
CA GLY A 200 -11.20 12.02 12.76
C GLY A 200 -9.69 12.13 12.53
N ILE A 201 -8.88 11.34 13.24
CA ILE A 201 -7.43 11.27 13.07
C ILE A 201 -7.02 10.26 11.99
N TYR A 202 -7.88 9.30 11.67
CA TYR A 202 -7.56 8.20 10.77
C TYR A 202 -7.13 8.69 9.38
N LEU A 203 -7.97 9.48 8.70
CA LEU A 203 -7.66 9.96 7.35
C LEU A 203 -6.42 10.87 7.28
N PRO A 204 -6.20 11.82 8.22
CA PRO A 204 -4.93 12.56 8.30
C PRO A 204 -3.70 11.67 8.46
N LEU A 205 -3.77 10.61 9.27
CA LEU A 205 -2.66 9.65 9.42
C LEU A 205 -2.45 8.85 8.14
N LEU A 206 -3.53 8.33 7.54
CA LEU A 206 -3.48 7.56 6.30
C LEU A 206 -2.81 8.35 5.19
N LYS A 207 -3.29 9.58 4.94
CA LYS A 207 -2.73 10.49 3.93
C LYS A 207 -1.24 10.74 4.17
N ALA A 208 -0.82 11.01 5.41
CA ALA A 208 0.59 11.25 5.70
C ALA A 208 1.45 9.99 5.56
N TYR A 209 0.91 8.82 5.92
CA TYR A 209 1.64 7.55 5.85
C TYR A 209 1.88 7.12 4.41
N THR A 210 0.90 7.30 3.52
CA THR A 210 0.99 6.88 2.12
C THR A 210 1.77 7.88 1.25
N THR A 211 1.74 9.18 1.58
CA THR A 211 2.33 10.22 0.71
C THR A 211 3.60 10.91 1.24
N LYS A 212 3.89 10.82 2.54
CA LYS A 212 5.02 11.55 3.16
C LYS A 212 6.01 10.65 3.89
N PHE A 213 5.52 9.61 4.55
CA PHE A 213 6.37 8.66 5.25
C PHE A 213 7.01 7.70 4.25
N ASN A 214 8.35 7.53 4.29
CA ASN A 214 9.04 6.56 3.44
C ASN A 214 8.90 5.15 4.05
N TRP A 215 8.24 4.23 3.36
CA TRP A 215 7.99 2.87 3.83
C TRP A 215 9.27 2.03 3.97
N GLY A 216 10.28 2.28 3.14
CA GLY A 216 11.57 1.58 3.18
C GLY A 216 12.50 2.00 4.30
N PHE A 217 12.15 3.05 5.06
CA PHE A 217 12.99 3.56 6.15
C PHE A 217 13.33 2.52 7.25
N ARG A 218 12.56 1.43 7.37
CA ARG A 218 12.60 0.52 8.54
C ARG A 218 12.93 -0.95 8.23
N ASP A 219 13.23 -1.33 6.99
CA ASP A 219 13.50 -2.74 6.64
C ASP A 219 14.90 -3.01 6.09
N GLY A 220 15.65 -1.98 5.67
CA GLY A 220 17.00 -2.16 5.18
C GLY A 220 17.10 -2.78 3.78
N TYR A 221 15.96 -2.97 3.10
CA TYR A 221 15.94 -3.23 1.66
C TYR A 221 16.16 -1.94 0.86
N ASP A 222 16.49 -2.11 -0.41
CA ASP A 222 16.59 -1.03 -1.38
C ASP A 222 15.27 -0.26 -1.60
N GLU A 223 15.36 0.79 -2.41
CA GLU A 223 14.21 1.62 -2.77
C GLU A 223 13.32 0.86 -3.77
N PHE A 224 12.08 0.57 -3.32
CA PHE A 224 11.03 0.01 -4.17
C PHE A 224 9.87 0.98 -4.25
N ASN A 225 10.04 2.03 -5.07
CA ASN A 225 9.13 3.19 -5.07
C ASN A 225 7.71 2.80 -5.49
N ILE A 226 7.60 1.91 -6.47
CA ILE A 226 6.30 1.48 -6.98
C ILE A 226 5.45 0.77 -5.92
N ILE A 227 6.06 0.10 -4.94
CA ILE A 227 5.33 -0.61 -3.87
C ILE A 227 4.53 0.37 -3.01
N GLN A 228 5.13 1.50 -2.62
CA GLN A 228 4.42 2.53 -1.87
C GLN A 228 3.51 3.36 -2.78
N GLN A 229 3.97 3.71 -3.98
CA GLN A 229 3.21 4.51 -4.93
C GLN A 229 1.89 3.83 -5.34
N SER A 230 1.91 2.51 -5.45
CA SER A 230 0.76 1.69 -5.81
C SER A 230 -0.11 1.27 -4.61
N PHE A 231 -0.01 1.92 -3.45
CA PHE A 231 -0.80 1.54 -2.26
C PHE A 231 -2.31 1.43 -2.54
N LEU A 232 -2.87 2.30 -3.38
CA LEU A 232 -4.27 2.23 -3.78
C LEU A 232 -4.59 0.99 -4.59
N PHE A 233 -3.66 0.54 -5.44
CA PHE A 233 -3.80 -0.73 -6.15
C PHE A 233 -3.75 -1.91 -5.16
N THR A 234 -2.88 -1.88 -4.15
CA THR A 234 -2.91 -2.87 -3.06
C THR A 234 -4.28 -2.93 -2.37
N LEU A 235 -4.87 -1.76 -2.03
CA LEU A 235 -6.21 -1.70 -1.45
C LEU A 235 -7.29 -2.19 -2.41
N TYR A 236 -7.16 -1.91 -3.71
CA TYR A 236 -8.05 -2.43 -4.74
C TYR A 236 -7.97 -3.97 -4.82
N LEU A 237 -6.77 -4.55 -4.81
CA LEU A 237 -6.59 -6.00 -4.79
C LEU A 237 -7.23 -6.64 -3.56
N LEU A 238 -7.04 -6.05 -2.38
CA LEU A 238 -7.71 -6.49 -1.15
C LEU A 238 -9.23 -6.38 -1.29
N GLN A 239 -9.76 -5.30 -1.85
CA GLN A 239 -11.19 -5.12 -2.05
C GLN A 239 -11.79 -6.19 -2.98
N GLN A 240 -11.09 -6.54 -4.06
CA GLN A 240 -11.54 -7.52 -5.06
C GLN A 240 -11.41 -8.96 -4.58
N PHE A 241 -10.31 -9.32 -3.91
CA PHE A 241 -9.98 -10.72 -3.63
C PHE A 241 -9.95 -11.08 -2.15
N GLY A 242 -9.84 -10.09 -1.27
CA GLY A 242 -9.76 -10.27 0.18
C GLY A 242 -11.10 -10.57 0.84
N GLY A 243 -12.17 -10.88 0.11
CA GLY A 243 -13.38 -11.46 0.69
C GLY A 243 -13.16 -12.89 1.22
N GLU A 244 -12.12 -13.55 0.74
CA GLU A 244 -11.65 -14.86 1.20
C GLU A 244 -10.21 -14.75 1.71
N TRP A 245 -9.80 -15.71 2.52
CA TRP A 245 -8.40 -15.84 2.92
C TRP A 245 -7.52 -16.19 1.71
N ARG A 246 -6.46 -15.41 1.50
CA ARG A 246 -5.52 -15.60 0.37
C ARG A 246 -4.08 -15.48 0.86
N PRO A 247 -3.15 -16.32 0.40
CA PRO A 247 -1.75 -16.21 0.80
C PRO A 247 -1.18 -14.86 0.36
N GLU A 248 -0.29 -14.25 1.14
CA GLU A 248 0.38 -12.98 0.80
C GLU A 248 0.97 -12.95 -0.62
N GLN A 249 1.52 -14.08 -1.07
CA GLN A 249 2.12 -14.25 -2.40
C GLN A 249 1.11 -14.00 -3.53
N PHE A 250 -0.18 -14.28 -3.31
CA PHE A 250 -1.23 -14.02 -4.30
C PHE A 250 -1.33 -12.52 -4.65
N TYR A 251 -1.14 -11.64 -3.67
CA TYR A 251 -1.18 -10.20 -3.86
C TYR A 251 0.11 -9.70 -4.49
N THR A 252 1.25 -10.23 -4.07
CA THR A 252 2.55 -9.93 -4.71
C THR A 252 2.55 -10.29 -6.19
N GLU A 253 2.05 -11.47 -6.55
CA GLU A 253 2.01 -11.93 -7.95
C GLU A 253 1.17 -10.99 -8.84
N ARG A 254 0.06 -10.46 -8.32
CA ARG A 254 -0.75 -9.46 -9.04
C ARG A 254 -0.09 -8.09 -9.11
N MET A 255 0.61 -7.69 -8.06
CA MET A 255 1.40 -6.45 -8.09
C MET A 255 2.49 -6.53 -9.16
N ILE A 256 3.23 -7.65 -9.24
CA ILE A 256 4.25 -7.88 -10.28
C ILE A 256 3.61 -7.94 -11.67
N GLN A 257 2.44 -8.54 -11.80
CA GLN A 257 1.71 -8.60 -13.08
C GLN A 257 1.31 -7.19 -13.56
N ALA A 258 0.81 -6.34 -12.66
CA ALA A 258 0.47 -4.95 -12.97
C ALA A 258 1.71 -4.08 -13.22
N PHE A 259 2.79 -4.29 -12.45
CA PHE A 259 3.98 -3.43 -12.47
C PHE A 259 5.27 -4.25 -12.69
N PRO A 260 5.44 -4.87 -13.86
CA PRO A 260 6.59 -5.77 -14.12
C PRO A 260 7.95 -5.05 -14.03
N MET A 261 7.97 -3.72 -14.13
CA MET A 261 9.18 -2.91 -13.94
C MET A 261 9.78 -3.01 -12.53
N VAL A 262 9.01 -3.41 -11.51
CA VAL A 262 9.52 -3.64 -10.14
C VAL A 262 10.66 -4.66 -10.11
N MET A 263 10.70 -5.58 -11.08
CA MET A 263 11.78 -6.55 -11.23
C MET A 263 13.14 -5.91 -11.51
N GLN A 264 13.15 -4.68 -12.04
CA GLN A 264 14.38 -3.93 -12.34
C GLN A 264 14.92 -3.18 -11.12
N GLU A 265 14.10 -3.05 -10.05
CA GLU A 265 14.49 -2.39 -8.79
C GLU A 265 15.26 -3.34 -7.86
N VAL A 266 15.28 -4.65 -8.16
CA VAL A 266 16.04 -5.63 -7.39
C VAL A 266 17.53 -5.52 -7.72
N HIS A 267 18.35 -5.23 -6.71
CA HIS A 267 19.79 -5.16 -6.91
C HIS A 267 20.39 -6.56 -7.12
N PRO A 268 21.32 -6.75 -8.08
CA PRO A 268 21.93 -8.05 -8.33
C PRO A 268 22.61 -8.67 -7.10
N ASP A 269 23.18 -7.84 -6.21
CA ASP A 269 23.87 -8.31 -5.01
C ASP A 269 22.92 -8.91 -3.97
N ASP A 270 21.64 -8.51 -3.96
CA ASP A 270 20.62 -9.07 -3.07
C ASP A 270 20.21 -10.50 -3.47
N CYS A 271 20.52 -10.89 -4.72
CA CYS A 271 20.14 -12.18 -5.28
C CYS A 271 21.11 -13.32 -4.93
N ALA A 272 22.06 -13.11 -4.02
CA ALA A 272 23.04 -14.12 -3.63
C ALA A 272 22.43 -15.43 -3.13
N TYR A 273 21.24 -15.36 -2.50
CA TYR A 273 20.56 -16.53 -1.90
C TYR A 273 19.05 -16.58 -2.16
N SER A 274 18.51 -15.66 -2.98
CA SER A 274 17.07 -15.52 -3.21
C SER A 274 16.79 -15.09 -4.63
N GLU A 275 15.68 -15.56 -5.19
CA GLU A 275 15.26 -15.13 -6.52
C GLU A 275 14.60 -13.74 -6.45
N PRO A 276 14.65 -12.92 -7.51
CA PRO A 276 14.05 -11.57 -7.49
C PRO A 276 12.57 -11.54 -7.05
N ASP A 277 11.76 -12.54 -7.48
CA ASP A 277 10.36 -12.69 -7.05
C ASP A 277 10.23 -12.85 -5.51
N GLU A 278 11.18 -13.51 -4.86
CA GLU A 278 11.16 -13.77 -3.41
C GLU A 278 11.55 -12.52 -2.61
N ILE A 279 12.49 -11.73 -3.13
CA ILE A 279 12.86 -10.42 -2.58
C ILE A 279 11.66 -9.49 -2.67
N ILE A 280 11.04 -9.37 -3.84
CA ILE A 280 9.87 -8.53 -4.04
C ILE A 280 8.71 -8.99 -3.16
N ASN A 281 8.48 -10.29 -2.99
CA ASN A 281 7.47 -10.80 -2.07
C ASN A 281 7.76 -10.34 -0.64
N SER A 282 9.00 -10.50 -0.16
CA SER A 282 9.38 -10.09 1.19
C SER A 282 9.19 -8.58 1.41
N VAL A 283 9.60 -7.76 0.44
CA VAL A 283 9.44 -6.30 0.50
C VAL A 283 7.96 -5.90 0.46
N TYR A 284 7.20 -6.46 -0.48
CA TYR A 284 5.77 -6.14 -0.64
C TYR A 284 4.94 -6.57 0.58
N THR A 285 5.13 -7.80 1.06
CA THR A 285 4.48 -8.30 2.29
C THR A 285 4.82 -7.38 3.47
N THR A 286 6.11 -7.11 3.70
CA THR A 286 6.55 -6.29 4.84
C THR A 286 5.98 -4.87 4.77
N ARG A 287 6.12 -4.20 3.62
CA ARG A 287 5.78 -2.78 3.48
C ARG A 287 4.29 -2.54 3.29
N ALA A 288 3.65 -3.23 2.33
CA ALA A 288 2.28 -2.97 1.90
C ALA A 288 1.23 -3.78 2.67
N ILE A 289 1.55 -4.99 3.12
CA ILE A 289 0.62 -5.82 3.87
C ILE A 289 0.78 -5.56 5.38
N GLU A 290 1.89 -5.97 5.97
CA GLU A 290 2.07 -5.95 7.43
C GLU A 290 2.12 -4.53 7.99
N ARG A 291 3.04 -3.70 7.48
CA ARG A 291 3.28 -2.36 8.03
C ARG A 291 2.27 -1.32 7.55
N PHE A 292 1.46 -1.63 6.55
CA PHE A 292 0.42 -0.75 6.03
C PHE A 292 -0.97 -1.32 6.24
N ALA A 293 -1.41 -2.31 5.45
CA ALA A 293 -2.79 -2.78 5.47
C ALA A 293 -3.21 -3.33 6.85
N LEU A 294 -2.38 -4.15 7.50
CA LEU A 294 -2.66 -4.67 8.84
C LEU A 294 -2.58 -3.55 9.90
N PHE A 295 -1.53 -2.72 9.85
CA PHE A 295 -1.34 -1.63 10.81
C PHE A 295 -2.47 -0.58 10.78
N PHE A 296 -3.04 -0.34 9.59
CA PHE A 296 -4.20 0.54 9.40
C PHE A 296 -5.55 -0.17 9.58
N GLY A 297 -5.57 -1.46 9.93
CA GLY A 297 -6.80 -2.24 10.14
C GLY A 297 -7.60 -2.47 8.86
N LEU A 298 -6.99 -2.37 7.69
CA LEU A 298 -7.62 -2.56 6.37
C LEU A 298 -7.63 -4.03 5.93
N ALA A 299 -6.74 -4.81 6.50
CA ALA A 299 -6.66 -6.24 6.33
C ALA A 299 -6.33 -6.90 7.68
N GLU A 300 -6.57 -8.19 7.75
CA GLU A 300 -6.18 -9.08 8.84
C GLU A 300 -5.39 -10.25 8.27
N ALA A 301 -4.56 -10.85 9.13
CA ALA A 301 -3.68 -11.95 8.75
C ALA A 301 -3.81 -13.11 9.73
N GLU A 302 -3.79 -14.33 9.19
CA GLU A 302 -3.68 -15.56 9.96
C GLU A 302 -2.45 -16.34 9.50
N ARG A 303 -1.70 -16.91 10.45
CA ARG A 303 -0.54 -17.73 10.14
C ARG A 303 -0.97 -19.17 9.91
N VAL A 304 -0.78 -19.66 8.69
CA VAL A 304 -1.14 -21.02 8.28
C VAL A 304 0.13 -21.87 8.15
N GLY A 305 0.09 -23.10 8.67
CA GLY A 305 1.19 -24.06 8.63
C GLY A 305 2.15 -23.98 9.83
N GLN A 306 3.21 -24.78 9.81
CA GLN A 306 4.20 -24.85 10.90
C GLN A 306 5.64 -24.78 10.37
N GLY A 307 6.54 -24.20 11.17
CA GLY A 307 7.97 -24.12 10.86
C GLY A 307 8.26 -23.34 9.57
N ARG A 308 9.17 -23.87 8.73
CA ARG A 308 9.62 -23.22 7.49
C ARG A 308 8.54 -23.14 6.40
N GLN A 309 7.44 -23.87 6.52
CA GLN A 309 6.34 -23.85 5.54
C GLN A 309 5.20 -22.92 5.96
N SER A 310 5.34 -22.19 7.07
CA SER A 310 4.31 -21.25 7.48
C SER A 310 4.25 -20.05 6.54
N HIS A 311 3.06 -19.63 6.18
CA HIS A 311 2.82 -18.39 5.44
C HIS A 311 1.65 -17.62 6.07
N SER A 312 1.53 -16.34 5.72
CA SER A 312 0.40 -15.53 6.13
C SER A 312 -0.70 -15.61 5.08
N GLU A 313 -1.91 -15.95 5.50
CA GLU A 313 -3.12 -15.71 4.71
C GLU A 313 -3.72 -14.36 5.13
N ILE A 314 -4.17 -13.60 4.15
CA ILE A 314 -4.62 -12.21 4.29
C ILE A 314 -6.07 -12.10 3.80
N ARG A 315 -6.89 -11.40 4.58
CA ARG A 315 -8.29 -11.08 4.28
C ARG A 315 -8.53 -9.60 4.50
N LYS A 316 -9.45 -8.99 3.76
CA LYS A 316 -9.85 -7.59 4.00
C LYS A 316 -10.74 -7.50 5.24
N THR A 317 -10.67 -6.39 5.95
CA THR A 317 -11.59 -6.09 7.04
C THR A 317 -12.81 -5.32 6.54
N GLN A 318 -13.83 -5.20 7.39
CA GLN A 318 -14.97 -4.32 7.13
C GLN A 318 -14.55 -2.85 7.00
N LEU A 319 -13.52 -2.42 7.74
CA LEU A 319 -13.01 -1.05 7.69
C LEU A 319 -12.53 -0.66 6.29
N LEU A 320 -11.96 -1.59 5.50
CA LEU A 320 -11.58 -1.26 4.12
C LEU A 320 -12.80 -0.91 3.26
N PHE A 321 -13.92 -1.65 3.42
CA PHE A 321 -15.16 -1.38 2.71
C PHE A 321 -15.78 -0.04 3.10
N GLU A 322 -15.69 0.33 4.38
CA GLU A 322 -16.18 1.61 4.88
C GLU A 322 -15.29 2.78 4.49
N LEU A 323 -13.98 2.58 4.42
CA LEU A 323 -13.02 3.63 4.10
C LEU A 323 -13.06 4.01 2.62
N LEU A 324 -13.10 3.04 1.71
CA LEU A 324 -12.72 3.23 0.32
C LEU A 324 -13.79 2.73 -0.65
N HIS A 325 -14.29 3.64 -1.48
CA HIS A 325 -15.27 3.33 -2.52
C HIS A 325 -14.66 3.56 -3.90
N PHE A 326 -14.64 2.50 -4.71
CA PHE A 326 -14.21 2.55 -6.10
C PHE A 326 -15.42 2.78 -7.00
N HIS A 327 -15.40 3.89 -7.73
CA HIS A 327 -16.42 4.23 -8.72
C HIS A 327 -15.98 3.67 -10.06
N THR A 328 -16.66 2.62 -10.52
CA THR A 328 -16.46 2.13 -11.88
C THR A 328 -17.33 2.97 -12.82
N CYS A 329 -16.85 3.28 -14.03
CA CYS A 329 -17.59 4.07 -15.03
C CYS A 329 -18.98 3.48 -15.44
N ASN A 330 -19.38 2.32 -14.89
CA ASN A 330 -20.69 1.71 -15.09
C ASN A 330 -21.74 2.12 -14.03
N GLU A 331 -21.34 2.80 -12.96
CA GLU A 331 -22.29 3.38 -12.00
C GLU A 331 -22.37 4.89 -12.26
N ARG A 332 -23.24 5.28 -13.19
CA ARG A 332 -23.68 6.68 -13.25
C ARG A 332 -24.40 6.98 -11.94
N PRO A 333 -23.99 8.00 -11.17
CA PRO A 333 -24.83 8.48 -10.08
C PRO A 333 -26.14 9.02 -10.68
N ASN A 334 -27.26 8.51 -10.20
CA ASN A 334 -28.60 9.08 -10.47
C ASN A 334 -28.76 10.46 -9.81
#